data_AF-M5FFV7-F1
#
_entry.id   AF-M5FFV7-F1
#
_cell.length_a   1.000
_cell.length_b   1.000
_cell.length_c   1.000
_cell.angle_alpha   90.00
_cell.angle_beta   90.00
_cell.angle_gamma   90.00
#
_symmetry.space_group_name_H-M   'P 1'
#
loop_
_entity.id
_entity.type
_entity.pdbx_description
1 polymer ?
#
loop_
_entity_poly.entity_id
_entity_poly.type
_entity_poly.pdbx_seq_one_letter_code
_entity_poly.pdbx_strand_id
1 'polypeptide(L)' 'MRCPMLFTVFFGIISFAFAVALAIVGVTSKSISLDRRIMVLFGAVVLSVPGFWAMYMLFIFSVLIFNSPPF' A
#
# COMPACT_ATOMS: atom_id res chain seq x y z
N MET A 1 21.18 -7.94 14.29
CA MET A 1 19.81 -7.45 14.03
C MET A 1 19.80 -6.28 13.02
N ARG A 2 20.23 -6.47 11.75
CA ARG A 2 20.32 -5.37 10.74
C ARG A 2 19.56 -5.64 9.43
N CYS A 3 19.13 -6.87 9.16
CA CYS A 3 18.36 -7.20 7.95
C CYS A 3 16.91 -6.64 7.87
N PRO A 4 16.14 -6.44 8.97
CA PRO A 4 14.73 -6.06 8.80
C PRO A 4 14.55 -4.63 8.28
N MET A 5 15.46 -3.71 8.62
CA MET A 5 15.38 -2.32 8.13
C MET A 5 15.59 -2.21 6.62
N LEU A 6 16.47 -3.03 6.04
CA LEU A 6 16.79 -2.95 4.62
C LEU A 6 15.62 -3.46 3.76
N PHE A 7 14.93 -4.49 4.25
CA PHE A 7 13.71 -5.02 3.65
C PHE A 7 12.56 -4.00 3.69
N THR A 8 12.27 -3.41 4.85
CA THR A 8 11.21 -2.38 4.95
C THR A 8 11.51 -1.13 4.14
N VAL A 9 12.79 -0.74 4.00
CA VAL A 9 13.18 0.37 3.13
C VAL A 9 12.95 0.05 1.65
N PHE A 10 13.36 -1.12 1.17
CA PHE A 10 13.15 -1.52 -0.23
C PHE A 10 11.65 -1.58 -0.59
N PHE A 11 10.85 -2.24 0.24
CA PHE A 11 9.40 -2.30 0.04
C PHE A 11 8.72 -0.94 0.25
N GLY A 12 9.24 -0.11 1.16
CA GLY A 12 8.78 1.26 1.36
C GLY A 12 8.99 2.14 0.14
N ILE A 13 10.14 2.05 -0.53
CA ILE A 13 10.44 2.80 -1.76
C ILE A 13 9.48 2.41 -2.89
N ILE A 14 9.22 1.10 -3.06
CA ILE A 14 8.28 0.61 -4.07
C ILE A 14 6.86 1.10 -3.77
N SER A 15 6.40 0.96 -2.52
CA SER A 15 5.09 1.44 -2.07
C SER A 15 4.92 2.95 -2.31
N PHE A 16 5.97 3.72 -2.01
CA PHE A 16 6.00 5.16 -2.23
C PHE A 16 5.93 5.51 -3.72
N ALA A 17 6.65 4.79 -4.59
CA ALA A 17 6.59 5.00 -6.03
C ALA A 17 5.17 4.75 -6.58
N PHE A 18 4.50 3.68 -6.13
CA PHE A 18 3.10 3.43 -6.48
C PHE A 18 2.16 4.51 -5.95
N ALA A 19 2.37 4.98 -4.72
CA ALA A 19 1.57 6.05 -4.12
C ALA A 19 1.63 7.33 -4.96
N VAL A 20 2.83 7.72 -5.39
CA VAL A 20 3.05 8.89 -6.24
C VAL A 20 2.36 8.73 -7.59
N ALA A 21 2.49 7.57 -8.24
CA ALA A 21 1.80 7.30 -9.50
C ALA A 21 0.27 7.39 -9.37
N LEU A 22 -0.29 6.81 -8.31
CA LEU A 22 -1.72 6.82 -8.03
C LEU A 22 -2.23 8.25 -7.77
N ALA A 23 -1.47 9.04 -7.02
CA ALA A 23 -1.78 10.45 -6.76
C ALA A 23 -1.78 11.28 -8.04
N ILE A 24 -0.77 11.09 -8.91
CA ILE A 24 -0.69 11.79 -10.21
C ILE A 24 -1.94 11.47 -11.04
N VAL A 25 -2.34 10.19 -11.15
CA VAL A 25 -3.54 9.78 -11.88
C VAL A 25 -4.81 10.41 -11.29
N GLY A 26 -4.92 10.45 -9.96
CA GLY A 26 -6.05 11.05 -9.25
C GLY A 26 -6.19 12.56 -9.52
N VAL A 27 -5.08 13.30 -9.54
CA VAL A 27 -5.08 14.76 -9.79
C VAL A 27 -5.30 15.08 -11.27
N THR A 28 -4.64 14.35 -12.17
CA THR A 28 -4.62 14.66 -13.61
C THR A 28 -5.88 14.21 -14.36
N SER A 29 -6.53 13.12 -13.93
CA SER A 29 -7.68 12.57 -14.65
C SER A 29 -8.93 13.42 -14.46
N LYS A 30 -9.26 14.29 -15.43
CA LYS A 30 -10.46 15.14 -15.43
C LYS A 30 -11.77 14.38 -15.64
N SER A 31 -11.69 13.10 -16.02
CA SER A 31 -12.83 12.21 -16.24
C SER A 31 -13.39 11.56 -14.96
N ILE A 32 -12.70 11.73 -13.83
CA ILE A 32 -13.06 11.08 -12.57
C ILE A 32 -13.94 12.02 -11.74
N SER A 33 -15.04 11.51 -11.21
CA SER A 33 -15.90 12.24 -10.27
C SER A 33 -15.12 12.68 -9.03
N LEU A 34 -15.53 13.81 -8.43
CA LEU A 34 -14.83 14.41 -7.29
C LEU A 34 -14.62 13.41 -6.14
N ASP A 35 -15.65 12.61 -5.84
CA ASP A 35 -15.61 11.60 -4.78
C ASP A 35 -14.57 10.51 -5.03
N ARG A 36 -14.48 10.03 -6.28
CA ARG A 36 -13.47 9.02 -6.66
C ARG A 36 -12.07 9.60 -6.62
N ARG A 37 -11.87 10.88 -7.00
CA ARG A 37 -10.56 11.55 -6.86
C ARG A 37 -10.13 11.62 -5.41
N ILE A 38 -11.04 11.97 -4.51
CA ILE A 38 -10.77 12.02 -3.07
C ILE A 38 -10.38 10.62 -2.56
N MET A 39 -11.13 9.58 -2.94
CA MET A 39 -10.78 8.18 -2.57
C MET A 39 -9.41 7.75 -3.09
N VAL A 40 -9.08 8.08 -4.35
CA VAL A 40 -7.77 7.75 -4.96
C VAL A 40 -6.64 8.47 -4.24
N LEU A 41 -6.81 9.76 -3.92
CA LEU A 41 -5.83 10.53 -3.16
C LEU A 41 -5.65 10.00 -1.75
N PHE A 42 -6.75 9.63 -1.08
CA PHE A 42 -6.69 9.03 0.25
C PHE A 42 -5.96 7.69 0.23
N GLY A 43 -6.25 6.85 -0.78
CA GLY A 43 -5.54 5.60 -1.02
C GLY A 43 -4.04 5.82 -1.26
N ALA A 44 -3.66 6.84 -2.03
CA ALA A 44 -2.27 7.20 -2.26
C ALA A 44 -1.54 7.60 -0.97
N VAL A 45 -2.17 8.40 -0.11
CA VAL A 45 -1.59 8.81 1.19
C VAL A 45 -1.36 7.59 2.08
N VAL A 46 -2.33 6.69 2.18
CA VAL A 46 -2.18 5.45 2.96
C VAL A 46 -1.05 4.57 2.41
N LEU A 47 -0.95 4.44 1.08
CA LEU A 47 0.08 3.66 0.42
C LEU A 47 1.49 4.28 0.55
N SER A 48 1.57 5.59 0.80
CA SER A 48 2.83 6.31 0.97
C SER A 48 3.55 6.00 2.29
N VAL A 49 2.83 5.47 3.29
CA VAL A 49 3.38 5.16 4.60
C VAL A 49 4.35 3.96 4.49
N PRO A 50 5.65 4.16 4.74
CA PRO A 50 6.62 3.08 4.69
C PRO A 50 6.25 1.98 5.69
N GLY A 51 6.11 0.75 5.22
CA GLY A 51 5.70 -0.38 6.05
C GLY A 51 4.20 -0.64 6.10
N PHE A 52 3.33 0.19 5.50
CA PHE A 52 1.90 -0.15 5.35
C PHE A 52 1.74 -1.43 4.51
N TRP A 53 2.48 -1.54 3.41
CA TRP A 53 2.51 -2.76 2.60
C TRP A 53 3.01 -3.98 3.38
N ALA A 54 4.01 -3.80 4.25
CA ALA A 54 4.54 -4.87 5.10
C ALA A 54 3.50 -5.32 6.14
N MET A 55 2.79 -4.37 6.78
CA MET A 55 1.69 -4.67 7.70
C MET A 55 0.52 -5.34 6.99
N TYR A 56 0.18 -4.91 5.78
CA TYR A 56 -0.87 -5.51 4.97
C TYR A 56 -0.52 -6.94 4.56
N MET A 57 0.72 -7.21 4.16
CA MET A 57 1.21 -8.56 3.86
C MET A 57 1.22 -9.46 5.09
N LEU A 58 1.64 -8.94 6.25
CA LEU A 58 1.56 -9.67 7.52
C LEU A 58 0.11 -10.00 7.90
N PHE A 59 -0.81 -9.07 7.68
CA PHE A 59 -2.24 -9.28 7.91
C PHE A 59 -2.80 -10.36 7.00
N ILE A 60 -2.53 -10.32 5.69
CA ILE A 60 -2.95 -11.38 4.76
C ILE A 60 -2.37 -12.73 5.17
N PHE A 61 -1.07 -12.78 5.48
CA PHE A 61 -0.40 -14.02 5.88
C PHE A 61 -1.01 -14.62 7.15
N SER A 62 -1.31 -13.79 8.15
CA SER A 62 -1.98 -14.24 9.38
C SER A 62 -3.40 -14.71 9.10
N VAL A 63 -4.20 -13.97 8.32
CA VAL A 63 -5.55 -14.42 7.92
C VAL A 63 -5.51 -15.76 7.19
N LEU A 64 -4.56 -15.95 6.27
CA LEU A 64 -4.39 -17.21 5.55
C LEU A 64 -4.04 -18.37 6.47
N ILE A 65 -3.14 -18.17 7.44
CA ILE A 65 -2.79 -19.21 8.44
C ILE A 65 -3.99 -19.56 9.33
N PHE A 66 -4.73 -18.56 9.78
CA PHE A 66 -5.87 -18.77 10.69
C PHE A 66 -7.14 -19.28 9.97
N ASN A 67 -7.27 -19.07 8.65
CA ASN A 67 -8.39 -19.57 7.85
C ASN A 67 -8.02 -20.78 6.98
N SER A 68 -6.75 -21.19 6.91
CA SER A 68 -6.39 -22.44 6.26
C SER A 68 -6.93 -23.62 7.07
N PRO A 69 -7.73 -24.52 6.46
CA PRO A 69 -8.28 -25.66 7.17
C PRO A 69 -7.15 -26.53 7.72
N PRO A 70 -7.29 -27.09 8.95
CA PRO A 70 -6.32 -28.05 9.45
C PRO A 70 -6.36 -29.28 8.55
N PHE A 71 -5.27 -29.55 7.84
CA PHE A 71 -5.03 -30.84 7.18
C PHE A 71 -4.71 -31.90 8.24
#